data_AF-A0A0F7JJV6-F1
#
_entry.id   AF-A0A0F7JJV6-F1
#
_cell.length_a   1.000
_cell.length_b   1.000
_cell.length_c   1.000
_cell.angle_alpha   90.00
_cell.angle_beta   90.00
_cell.angle_gamma   90.00
#
_symmetry.space_group_name_H-M   'P 1'
#
loop_
_entity.id
_entity.type
_entity.pdbx_description
1 polymer ?
#
loop_
_entity_poly.entity_id
_entity_poly.type
_entity_poly.pdbx_seq_one_letter_code
_entity_poly.pdbx_strand_id
1 'polypeptide(L)'
;MASNTVNLSIPKHVQSNAAKGLKLRDEHGFGGTEVGEHMAEQLAAGGELTAKEVRHMAQYFPRHAHDNLDQTGKDGEKPSRGYIAWLLWGGDEGRAWSEKVVEQLEKSDGKES
;
A
#
# COMPACT_ATOMS: atom_id res chain seq x y z
N MET A 1 -14.96 -23.55 18.38
CA MET A 1 -13.68 -22.85 18.15
C MET A 1 -13.92 -21.90 17.00
N ALA A 2 -13.92 -20.58 17.22
CA ALA A 2 -13.94 -19.65 16.08
C ALA A 2 -12.57 -19.72 15.42
N SER A 3 -12.50 -20.22 14.18
CA SER A 3 -11.28 -20.12 13.37
C SER A 3 -10.94 -18.64 13.27
N ASN A 4 -9.81 -18.24 13.85
CA ASN A 4 -9.38 -16.85 13.90
C ASN A 4 -8.77 -16.46 12.54
N THR A 5 -9.60 -16.37 11.51
CA THR A 5 -9.18 -16.01 10.15
C THR A 5 -8.70 -14.57 10.13
N VAL A 6 -7.50 -14.33 9.58
CA VAL A 6 -6.93 -13.00 9.42
C VAL A 6 -7.77 -12.20 8.41
N ASN A 7 -8.11 -10.96 8.76
CA ASN A 7 -8.88 -10.07 7.89
C ASN A 7 -7.96 -9.44 6.83
N LEU A 8 -8.21 -9.75 5.55
CA LEU A 8 -7.44 -9.26 4.40
C LEU A 8 -8.17 -8.19 3.58
N SER A 9 -9.30 -7.69 4.07
CA SER A 9 -10.05 -6.61 3.45
C SER A 9 -9.24 -5.31 3.43
N ILE A 10 -9.15 -4.68 2.25
CA ILE A 10 -8.40 -3.45 2.01
C ILE A 10 -9.11 -2.29 2.72
N PRO A 11 -8.47 -1.58 3.68
CA PRO A 11 -9.10 -0.48 4.40
C PRO A 11 -9.39 0.73 3.51
N LYS A 12 -10.47 1.47 3.78
CA LYS A 12 -10.90 2.60 2.95
C LYS A 12 -9.83 3.69 2.77
N HIS A 13 -9.03 3.98 3.78
CA HIS A 13 -7.94 4.95 3.66
C HIS A 13 -6.83 4.48 2.70
N VAL A 14 -6.56 3.18 2.65
CA VAL A 14 -5.62 2.58 1.68
C VAL A 14 -6.15 2.73 0.25
N GLN A 15 -7.45 2.47 0.04
CA GLN A 15 -8.11 2.66 -1.26
C GLN A 15 -8.01 4.12 -1.72
N SER A 16 -8.30 5.06 -0.82
CA SER A 16 -8.23 6.51 -1.10
C SER A 16 -6.81 6.97 -1.45
N ASN A 17 -5.79 6.46 -0.75
CA ASN A 17 -4.40 6.78 -1.05
C ASN A 17 -3.98 6.25 -2.42
N ALA A 18 -4.31 5.00 -2.74
CA ALA A 18 -4.02 4.40 -4.03
C ALA A 18 -4.68 5.17 -5.18
N ALA A 19 -5.95 5.53 -5.02
CA ALA A 19 -6.68 6.36 -5.99
C ALA A 19 -6.03 7.74 -6.16
N LYS A 20 -5.57 8.37 -5.07
CA LYS A 20 -4.82 9.63 -5.13
C LYS A 20 -3.49 9.45 -5.86
N GLY A 21 -2.76 8.37 -5.59
CA GLY A 21 -1.50 8.04 -6.26
C GLY A 21 -1.68 7.88 -7.77
N LEU A 22 -2.71 7.15 -8.20
CA LEU A 22 -3.06 6.99 -9.61
C LEU A 22 -3.34 8.33 -10.29
N LYS A 23 -4.14 9.18 -9.65
CA LYS A 23 -4.43 10.53 -10.15
C LYS A 23 -3.16 11.37 -10.31
N LEU A 24 -2.30 11.40 -9.29
CA LEU A 24 -1.05 12.17 -9.37
C LEU A 24 -0.10 11.62 -10.43
N ARG A 25 -0.07 10.29 -10.62
CA ARG A 25 0.71 9.66 -11.67
C ARG A 25 0.21 10.04 -13.06
N ASP A 26 -1.10 10.06 -13.27
CA ASP A 26 -1.74 10.53 -14.51
C ASP A 26 -1.41 12.00 -14.80
N GLU A 27 -1.53 12.86 -13.78
CA GLU A 27 -1.25 14.30 -13.89
C GLU A 27 0.23 14.62 -14.20
N HIS A 28 1.16 13.84 -13.64
CA HIS A 28 2.59 14.16 -13.70
C HIS A 28 3.45 13.24 -14.58
N GLY A 29 2.93 12.07 -14.97
CA GLY A 29 3.62 11.10 -15.81
C GLY A 29 4.77 10.34 -15.12
N PHE A 30 4.82 10.32 -13.79
CA PHE A 30 5.85 9.57 -13.04
C PHE A 30 5.35 9.11 -11.67
N GLY A 31 6.18 8.30 -10.99
CA GLY A 31 5.98 7.96 -9.58
C GLY A 31 5.72 6.48 -9.30
N GLY A 32 6.26 5.57 -10.10
CA GLY A 32 6.11 4.13 -9.87
C GLY A 32 6.49 3.32 -11.10
N THR A 33 6.52 2.01 -10.96
CA THR A 33 6.59 1.04 -12.06
C THR A 33 5.19 0.53 -12.39
N GLU A 34 5.05 -0.23 -13.49
CA GLU A 34 3.78 -0.91 -13.83
C GLU A 34 3.27 -1.81 -12.69
N VAL A 35 4.18 -2.43 -11.92
CA VAL A 35 3.82 -3.23 -10.73
C VAL A 35 3.14 -2.37 -9.66
N GLY A 36 3.66 -1.16 -9.41
CA GLY A 36 3.08 -0.24 -8.44
C GLY A 36 1.73 0.32 -8.92
N GLU A 37 1.60 0.60 -10.21
CA GLU A 37 0.33 1.01 -10.82
C GLU A 37 -0.74 -0.07 -10.70
N HIS A 38 -0.42 -1.31 -11.06
CA HIS A 38 -1.37 -2.42 -10.95
C HIS A 38 -1.80 -2.68 -9.50
N MET A 39 -0.85 -2.62 -8.56
CA MET A 39 -1.18 -2.71 -7.13
C MET A 39 -2.12 -1.57 -6.71
N ALA A 40 -1.89 -0.34 -7.18
CA ALA A 40 -2.74 0.79 -6.87
C ALA A 40 -4.16 0.63 -7.43
N GLU A 41 -4.32 0.11 -8.65
CA GLU A 41 -5.62 -0.18 -9.25
C GLU A 41 -6.41 -1.19 -8.40
N GLN A 42 -5.75 -2.28 -7.98
CA GLN A 42 -6.34 -3.30 -7.12
C GLN A 42 -6.72 -2.72 -5.76
N LEU A 43 -5.83 -1.94 -5.13
CA LEU A 43 -6.10 -1.26 -3.87
C LEU A 43 -7.26 -0.27 -3.99
N ALA A 44 -7.31 0.54 -5.05
CA ALA A 44 -8.37 1.52 -5.27
C ALA A 44 -9.73 0.88 -5.54
N ALA A 45 -9.77 -0.26 -6.23
CA ALA A 45 -10.99 -1.04 -6.43
C ALA A 45 -11.55 -1.62 -5.11
N GLY A 46 -10.67 -1.85 -4.13
CA GLY A 46 -11.04 -2.43 -2.84
C GLY A 46 -11.26 -3.94 -2.92
N GLY A 47 -12.01 -4.48 -1.96
CA GLY A 47 -12.13 -5.92 -1.77
C GLY A 47 -11.04 -6.45 -0.83
N GLU A 48 -10.46 -7.59 -1.18
CA GLU A 48 -9.44 -8.27 -0.37
C GLU A 48 -8.16 -8.51 -1.18
N LEU A 49 -7.02 -8.46 -0.49
CA LEU A 49 -5.77 -8.98 -1.02
C LEU A 49 -5.54 -10.43 -0.55
N THR A 50 -4.79 -11.20 -1.30
CA THR A 50 -4.25 -12.47 -0.85
C THR A 50 -3.14 -12.24 0.19
N ALA A 51 -2.90 -13.23 1.05
CA ALA A 51 -1.79 -13.19 2.01
C ALA A 51 -0.42 -12.95 1.35
N LYS A 52 -0.24 -13.40 0.10
CA LYS A 52 0.99 -13.17 -0.69
C LYS A 52 1.10 -11.69 -1.11
N GLU A 53 0.02 -11.10 -1.60
CA GLU A 53 0.00 -9.69 -2.00
C GLU A 53 0.21 -8.76 -0.80
N VAL A 54 -0.39 -9.05 0.35
CA VAL A 54 -0.16 -8.25 1.56
C VAL A 54 1.30 -8.33 2.03
N ARG A 55 1.92 -9.51 1.99
CA ARG A 55 3.37 -9.66 2.27
C ARG A 55 4.23 -8.89 1.28
N HIS A 56 3.88 -8.93 -0.01
CA HIS A 56 4.59 -8.18 -1.05
C HIS A 56 4.50 -6.66 -0.82
N MET A 57 3.30 -6.18 -0.45
CA MET A 57 3.06 -4.80 -0.07
C MET A 57 3.83 -4.38 1.18
N ALA A 58 3.83 -5.18 2.25
CA ALA A 58 4.60 -4.89 3.46
C ALA A 58 6.12 -4.77 3.20
N GLN A 59 6.66 -5.59 2.29
CA GLN A 59 8.08 -5.54 1.92
C GLN A 59 8.45 -4.29 1.10
N TYR A 60 7.49 -3.59 0.50
CA TYR A 60 7.75 -2.37 -0.27
C TYR A 60 8.22 -1.23 0.62
N PHE A 61 7.47 -0.92 1.66
CA PHE A 61 7.67 0.29 2.48
C PHE A 61 9.07 0.47 3.09
N PRO A 62 9.72 -0.53 3.73
CA PRO A 62 11.05 -0.32 4.30
C PRO A 62 12.13 0.02 3.27
N ARG A 63 11.96 -0.42 2.01
CA ARG A 63 12.90 -0.12 0.91
C ARG A 63 12.76 1.31 0.37
N HIS A 64 11.61 1.92 0.60
CA HIS A 64 11.21 3.21 0.00
C HIS A 64 10.93 4.30 1.04
N ALA A 65 11.18 4.05 2.33
CA ALA A 65 10.92 4.97 3.43
C ALA A 65 11.72 6.28 3.35
N HIS A 66 12.76 6.34 2.51
CA HIS A 66 13.64 7.49 2.35
C HIS A 66 13.48 8.17 0.97
N ASP A 67 12.45 7.83 0.19
CA ASP A 67 12.25 8.36 -1.17
C ASP A 67 11.59 9.76 -1.18
N ASN A 68 12.11 10.73 -0.41
CA ASN A 68 11.62 12.12 -0.38
C ASN A 68 10.09 12.25 -0.23
N LEU A 69 9.53 11.64 0.81
CA LEU A 69 8.07 11.52 1.02
C LEU A 69 7.40 12.81 1.49
N ASP A 70 8.18 13.80 1.93
CA ASP A 70 7.76 15.10 2.45
C ASP A 70 7.29 16.06 1.34
N GLN A 71 7.82 15.90 0.12
CA GLN A 71 7.41 16.68 -1.04
C GLN A 71 6.08 16.16 -1.61
N THR A 72 4.99 16.53 -0.94
CA THR A 72 3.62 16.04 -1.21
C THR A 72 2.87 16.78 -2.31
N GLY A 73 3.44 17.86 -2.84
CA GLY A 73 2.78 18.74 -3.82
C GLY A 73 1.69 19.64 -3.25
N LYS A 74 1.76 19.93 -1.94
CA LYS A 74 0.91 20.96 -1.31
C LYS A 74 1.28 22.35 -1.86
N ASP A 75 0.34 23.28 -1.74
CA ASP A 75 0.52 24.68 -2.14
C ASP A 75 0.91 24.89 -3.61
N GLY A 76 0.54 23.94 -4.48
CA GLY A 76 0.84 23.97 -5.91
C GLY A 76 2.26 23.52 -6.26
N GLU A 77 3.03 23.02 -5.29
CA GLU A 77 4.32 22.42 -5.57
C GLU A 77 4.19 21.11 -6.34
N LYS A 78 5.26 20.73 -7.04
CA LYS A 78 5.34 19.44 -7.71
C LYS A 78 5.60 18.34 -6.66
N PRO A 79 4.81 17.25 -6.60
CA PRO A 79 5.11 16.12 -5.72
C PRO A 79 6.36 15.36 -6.19
N SER A 80 7.06 14.72 -5.26
CA SER A 80 8.20 13.86 -5.61
C SER A 80 7.74 12.55 -6.26
N ARG A 81 8.66 11.89 -6.96
CA ARG A 81 8.44 10.54 -7.52
C ARG A 81 8.14 9.52 -6.41
N GLY A 82 8.85 9.63 -5.29
CA GLY A 82 8.67 8.70 -4.18
C GLY A 82 7.37 8.91 -3.43
N TYR A 83 6.90 10.16 -3.27
CA TYR A 83 5.58 10.41 -2.68
C TYR A 83 4.44 9.79 -3.51
N ILE A 84 4.46 9.96 -4.84
CA ILE A 84 3.47 9.33 -5.71
C ILE A 84 3.57 7.80 -5.59
N ALA A 85 4.78 7.23 -5.63
CA ALA A 85 4.97 5.79 -5.49
C ALA A 85 4.45 5.26 -4.15
N TRP A 86 4.73 5.98 -3.08
CA TRP A 86 4.24 5.66 -1.74
C TRP A 86 2.72 5.59 -1.70
N LEU A 87 2.04 6.56 -2.33
CA LEU A 87 0.58 6.57 -2.44
C LEU A 87 0.03 5.43 -3.31
N LEU A 88 0.70 5.07 -4.41
CA LEU A 88 0.30 3.90 -5.23
C LEU A 88 0.25 2.62 -4.41
N TRP A 89 1.18 2.46 -3.45
CA TRP A 89 1.19 1.33 -2.53
C TRP A 89 0.28 1.53 -1.31
N GLY A 90 -0.53 2.59 -1.26
CA GLY A 90 -1.52 2.82 -0.21
C GLY A 90 -1.08 3.74 0.93
N GLY A 91 0.09 4.36 0.83
CA GLY A 91 0.57 5.35 1.80
C GLY A 91 0.89 4.77 3.18
N ASP A 92 0.97 5.64 4.18
CA ASP A 92 1.27 5.24 5.56
C ASP A 92 0.21 4.29 6.14
N GLU A 93 -1.06 4.48 5.75
CA GLU A 93 -2.15 3.59 6.12
C GLU A 93 -1.99 2.21 5.48
N GLY A 94 -1.51 2.14 4.24
CA GLY A 94 -1.18 0.89 3.56
C GLY A 94 -0.03 0.16 4.25
N ARG A 95 1.00 0.90 4.67
CA ARG A 95 2.12 0.37 5.45
C ARG A 95 1.65 -0.23 6.76
N ALA A 96 0.98 0.58 7.60
CA ALA A 96 0.55 0.15 8.92
C ALA A 96 -0.40 -1.05 8.87
N TRP A 97 -1.32 -1.06 7.89
CA TRP A 97 -2.23 -2.18 7.68
C TRP A 97 -1.49 -3.45 7.24
N SER A 98 -0.64 -3.36 6.21
CA SER A 98 0.04 -4.53 5.65
C SER A 98 1.01 -5.15 6.66
N GLU A 99 1.80 -4.34 7.37
CA GLU A 99 2.70 -4.81 8.43
C GLU A 99 1.92 -5.57 9.53
N LYS A 100 0.80 -5.01 10.00
CA LYS A 100 -0.06 -5.64 11.02
C LYS A 100 -0.65 -6.96 10.54
N VAL A 101 -1.14 -7.02 9.30
CA VAL A 101 -1.73 -8.24 8.74
C VAL A 101 -0.66 -9.33 8.58
N VAL A 102 0.55 -8.98 8.13
CA VAL A 102 1.66 -9.93 8.04
C VAL A 102 1.98 -10.53 9.41
N GLU A 103 2.06 -9.72 10.46
CA GLU A 103 2.28 -10.20 11.83
C GLU A 103 1.17 -11.18 12.29
N GLN A 104 -0.08 -10.91 11.92
CA GLN A 104 -1.20 -11.80 12.23
C GLN A 104 -1.15 -13.13 11.46
N LEU A 105 -0.73 -13.09 10.20
CA LEU A 105 -0.54 -14.29 9.37
C LEU A 105 0.57 -15.16 9.96
N GLU A 106 1.73 -14.59 10.29
CA GLU A 106 2.86 -15.32 10.89
C GLU A 106 2.49 -15.98 12.22
N LYS A 107 1.72 -15.28 13.06
CA LYS A 107 1.20 -15.85 14.33
C LYS A 107 0.18 -16.96 14.12
N SER A 108 -0.52 -16.98 12.99
CA SER A 108 -1.50 -18.03 12.68
C SER A 108 -0.79 -19.26 12.12
N ASP A 109 0.13 -19.05 11.16
CA ASP A 109 0.95 -20.10 10.55
C ASP A 109 1.84 -20.81 11.59
N GLY A 110 2.41 -20.06 12.55
CA GLY A 110 3.26 -20.61 13.61
C GLY A 110 2.51 -21.33 14.75
N LYS A 111 1.18 -21.25 14.82
CA LYS A 111 0.35 -22.01 15.79
C LYS A 111 -0.12 -23.36 15.26
N GLU A 112 0.08 -23.63 13.97
CA GLU A 112 -0.26 -24.91 13.33
C GLU A 112 0.95 -25.86 13.21
N SER A 113 2.12 -25.48 13.75
CA SER A 113 3.36 -26.28 13.79
C SER A 113 3.61 -26.93 15.15
#